data_AF-A0A964PPM7-F1
#
_entry.id   AF-A0A964PPM7-F1
#
_cell.length_a   1.000
_cell.length_b   1.000
_cell.length_c   1.000
_cell.angle_alpha   90.00
_cell.angle_beta   90.00
_cell.angle_gamma   90.00
#
_symmetry.space_group_name_H-M   'P 1'
#
loop_
_entity.id
_entity.type
_entity.pdbx_description
1 polymer ?
#
loop_
_entity_poly.entity_id
_entity_poly.type
_entity_poly.pdbx_seq_one_letter_code
_entity_poly.pdbx_strand_id
1 'polypeptide(L)'
;MAELKQNRLRWRCRRGMRELDIVLSCFLDRDFETLSSAQRVHFSSLLETPDPELYAWLLRREVPAQPEFQILIAMLQSQLVVP
;
A
#
# COMPACT_ATOMS: atom_id res chain seq x y z
N MET A 1 0.90 19.46 -11.28
CA MET A 1 -0.32 18.79 -10.79
C MET A 1 -0.08 17.43 -10.11
N ALA A 2 1.13 16.85 -10.12
CA ALA A 2 1.40 15.53 -9.50
C ALA A 2 1.67 15.59 -7.98
N GLU A 3 2.29 16.67 -7.48
CA GLU A 3 2.71 16.83 -6.07
C GLU A 3 1.56 16.79 -5.06
N LEU A 4 0.39 17.33 -5.41
CA LEU A 4 -0.79 17.36 -4.53
C LEU A 4 -1.38 15.96 -4.26
N LYS A 5 -1.05 14.94 -5.07
CA LYS A 5 -1.52 13.55 -4.86
C LYS A 5 -0.68 12.82 -3.82
N GLN A 6 0.64 13.00 -3.82
CA GLN A 6 1.54 12.30 -2.89
C GLN A 6 1.29 12.68 -1.42
N ASN A 7 1.15 13.97 -1.10
CA ASN A 7 0.88 14.39 0.27
C ASN A 7 -0.42 13.81 0.83
N ARG A 8 -1.46 13.69 0.00
CA ARG A 8 -2.75 13.13 0.39
C ARG A 8 -2.69 11.61 0.55
N LEU A 9 -1.91 10.91 -0.29
CA LEU A 9 -1.65 9.48 -0.12
C LEU A 9 -0.82 9.20 1.13
N ARG A 10 0.21 10.01 1.39
CA ARG A 10 1.02 9.92 2.62
C ARG A 10 0.18 10.11 3.87
N TRP A 11 -0.80 11.02 3.83
CA TRP A 11 -1.77 11.16 4.92
C TRP A 11 -2.68 9.94 5.09
N ARG A 12 -3.07 9.28 4.00
CA ARG A 12 -3.87 8.02 4.02
C ARG A 12 -3.07 6.81 4.49
N CYS A 13 -1.74 6.86 4.41
CA CYS A 13 -0.85 5.83 4.95
C CYS A 13 -0.75 5.90 6.48
N ARG A 14 -1.14 7.03 7.10
CA ARG A 14 -1.17 7.19 8.56
C ARG A 14 -2.32 6.38 9.15
N ARG A 15 -2.01 5.15 9.53
CA ARG A 15 -2.96 4.19 10.12
C ARG A 15 -2.74 4.07 11.64
N GLY A 16 -3.72 3.51 12.34
CA GLY A 16 -3.64 3.30 13.79
C GLY A 16 -2.59 2.26 14.23
N MET A 17 -2.09 1.46 13.29
CA MET A 17 -1.10 0.41 13.52
C MET A 17 0.26 0.81 12.94
N ARG A 18 1.30 0.76 13.77
CA ARG A 18 2.66 1.20 13.40
C ARG A 18 3.25 0.41 12.23
N GLU A 19 3.00 -0.90 12.19
CA GLU A 19 3.51 -1.76 11.11
C GLU A 19 2.94 -1.35 9.75
N LEU A 20 1.63 -1.11 9.69
CA LEU A 20 0.97 -0.63 8.47
C LEU A 20 1.52 0.74 8.04
N ASP A 21 1.65 1.67 8.98
CA ASP A 21 2.17 3.01 8.70
C ASP A 21 3.58 2.97 8.10
N ILE A 22 4.48 2.14 8.67
CA ILE A 22 5.85 1.97 8.19
C ILE A 22 5.85 1.36 6.79
N VAL A 23 5.13 0.24 6.60
CA VAL A 23 5.12 -0.51 5.34
C VAL A 23 4.56 0.36 4.20
N LEU A 24 3.42 1.03 4.44
CA LEU A 24 2.79 1.91 3.45
C LEU A 24 3.66 3.14 3.16
N SER A 25 4.26 3.76 4.18
CA SER A 25 5.13 4.93 3.97
C SER A 25 6.42 4.56 3.23
N CYS A 26 7.05 3.43 3.56
CA CYS A 26 8.23 2.94 2.85
C CYS A 26 7.93 2.62 1.40
N PHE A 27 6.80 1.96 1.14
CA PHE A 27 6.36 1.67 -0.23
C PHE A 27 6.04 2.95 -1.01
N LEU A 28 5.40 3.93 -0.36
CA LEU A 28 5.11 5.22 -0.97
C LEU A 28 6.39 5.98 -1.35
N ASP A 29 7.45 5.86 -0.55
CA ASP A 29 8.73 6.55 -0.81
C ASP A 29 9.57 5.83 -1.87
N ARG A 30 9.58 4.48 -1.86
CA ARG A 30 10.45 3.67 -2.72
C ARG A 30 9.82 3.26 -4.04
N ASP A 31 8.61 2.70 -4.00
CA ASP A 31 8.00 2.03 -5.15
C ASP A 31 7.02 2.95 -5.88
N PHE A 32 6.38 3.91 -5.20
CA PHE A 32 5.36 4.77 -5.82
C PHE A 32 5.84 5.56 -7.04
N GLU A 33 7.10 6.01 -7.03
CA GLU A 33 7.69 6.71 -8.19
C GLU A 33 7.87 5.76 -9.38
N THR A 34 8.17 4.49 -9.11
CA THR A 34 8.31 3.43 -10.13
C THR A 34 6.96 2.93 -10.67
N LEU A 35 5.87 3.15 -9.93
CA LEU A 35 4.53 2.74 -10.36
C LEU A 35 4.06 3.54 -11.58
N SER A 36 3.49 2.81 -12.54
CA SER A 36 2.79 3.39 -13.69
C SER A 36 1.51 4.13 -13.25
N SER A 37 1.01 5.03 -14.10
CA SER A 37 -0.22 5.81 -13.89
C SER A 37 -1.39 4.93 -13.44
N ALA A 38 -1.57 3.75 -14.03
CA ALA A 38 -2.63 2.81 -13.68
C ALA A 38 -2.42 2.22 -12.27
N GLN A 39 -1.19 1.76 -11.96
CA GLN A 39 -0.85 1.22 -10.64
C GLN A 39 -1.03 2.26 -9.53
N ARG A 40 -0.74 3.54 -9.80
CA ARG A 40 -1.00 4.63 -8.85
C ARG A 40 -2.48 4.80 -8.54
N VAL A 41 -3.36 4.55 -9.52
CA VAL A 41 -4.82 4.54 -9.30
C VAL A 41 -5.20 3.35 -8.42
N HIS A 42 -4.74 2.15 -8.76
CA HIS A 42 -5.00 0.95 -7.96
C HIS A 42 -4.48 1.10 -6.52
N PHE A 43 -3.31 1.69 -6.33
CA PHE A 43 -2.78 1.97 -4.99
C PHE A 43 -3.65 2.96 -4.21
N SER A 44 -4.17 4.00 -4.89
CA SER A 44 -5.11 4.92 -4.25
C SER A 44 -6.37 4.21 -3.79
N SER A 45 -6.90 3.27 -4.59
CA SER A 45 -8.08 2.47 -4.22
C SER A 45 -7.77 1.46 -3.12
N LEU A 46 -6.57 0.87 -3.12
CA LEU A 46 -6.10 0.00 -2.03
C LEU A 46 -6.00 0.75 -0.69
N LEU A 47 -5.65 2.04 -0.70
CA LEU A 47 -5.67 2.87 0.51
C LEU A 47 -7.08 3.23 0.99
N GLU A 48 -8.14 2.97 0.22
CA GLU A 48 -9.53 3.09 0.67
C GLU A 48 -9.97 1.86 1.46
N THR A 49 -9.22 0.76 1.38
CA THR A 49 -9.47 -0.46 2.15
C THR A 49 -9.23 -0.22 3.66
N PRO A 50 -10.09 -0.79 4.53
CA PRO A 50 -9.92 -0.71 5.97
C PRO A 50 -8.64 -1.42 6.47
N ASP A 51 -8.07 -0.89 7.56
CA ASP A 51 -6.85 -1.41 8.20
C ASP A 51 -6.84 -2.92 8.47
N PRO A 52 -7.87 -3.53 9.08
CA PRO A 52 -7.86 -4.97 9.38
C PRO A 52 -7.72 -5.83 8.13
N GLU A 53 -8.31 -5.41 7.01
CA GLU A 53 -8.27 -6.15 5.74
C GLU A 53 -6.89 -6.02 5.07
N LEU A 54 -6.32 -4.81 5.06
CA LEU A 54 -4.94 -4.59 4.62
C LEU A 54 -3.95 -5.43 5.45
N TYR A 55 -4.13 -5.46 6.77
CA TYR A 55 -3.28 -6.24 7.65
C TYR A 55 -3.44 -7.75 7.40
N ALA A 56 -4.66 -8.24 7.19
CA ALA A 56 -4.90 -9.64 6.84
C ALA A 56 -4.22 -10.03 5.51
N TRP A 57 -4.24 -9.15 4.51
CA TRP A 57 -3.53 -9.35 3.24
C TRP A 57 -2.01 -9.35 3.42
N LEU A 58 -1.45 -8.45 4.22
CA LEU A 58 -0.02 -8.43 4.51
C LEU A 58 0.45 -9.69 5.25
N LEU A 59 -0.35 -10.19 6.19
CA LEU A 59 -0.10 -11.45 6.90
C LEU A 59 -0.35 -12.70 6.06
N ARG A 60 -0.69 -12.56 4.76
CA ARG A 60 -1.08 -13.67 3.86
C ARG A 60 -2.25 -14.51 4.39
N ARG A 61 -3.07 -13.95 5.28
CA ARG A 61 -4.28 -14.61 5.79
C ARG A 61 -5.41 -14.55 4.76
N GLU A 62 -5.46 -13.46 4.03
CA GLU A 62 -6.44 -13.22 2.98
C GLU A 62 -5.74 -12.75 1.70
N VAL A 63 -6.43 -12.88 0.57
CA VAL A 63 -5.92 -12.47 -0.74
C VAL A 63 -6.94 -11.53 -1.37
N PRO A 64 -6.52 -10.35 -1.86
CA PRO A 64 -7.43 -9.46 -2.55
C PRO A 64 -8.01 -10.13 -3.81
N ALA A 65 -9.30 -9.90 -4.07
CA ALA A 65 -9.97 -10.44 -5.26
C ALA A 65 -9.45 -9.84 -6.57
N GLN A 66 -8.88 -8.64 -6.50
CA GLN A 66 -8.39 -7.90 -7.65
C GLN A 66 -6.92 -8.23 -7.91
N PRO A 67 -6.54 -8.62 -9.15
CA PRO A 67 -5.17 -9.00 -9.47
C PRO A 67 -4.19 -7.82 -9.32
N GLU A 68 -4.61 -6.60 -9.63
CA GLU A 68 -3.80 -5.40 -9.36
C GLU A 68 -3.44 -5.24 -7.88
N PHE A 69 -4.37 -5.55 -6.97
CA PHE A 69 -4.14 -5.43 -5.53
C PHE A 69 -3.24 -6.56 -5.04
N GLN A 70 -3.36 -7.77 -5.60
CA GLN A 70 -2.43 -8.85 -5.29
C GLN A 70 -0.99 -8.48 -5.61
N ILE A 71 -0.75 -7.86 -6.77
CA ILE A 71 0.59 -7.42 -7.16
C ILE A 71 1.11 -6.38 -6.16
N LEU A 72 0.31 -5.37 -5.81
CA LEU A 72 0.71 -4.33 -4.85
C LEU A 72 0.98 -4.92 -3.45
N ILE A 73 0.12 -5.81 -2.96
CA ILE A 73 0.30 -6.49 -1.68
C ILE A 73 1.55 -7.37 -1.70
N ALA A 74 1.82 -8.09 -2.79
CA ALA A 74 3.02 -8.90 -2.92
C ALA A 74 4.29 -8.02 -2.87
N MET A 75 4.27 -6.84 -3.50
CA MET A 75 5.37 -5.87 -3.41
C MET A 75 5.55 -5.35 -1.98
N LEU A 76 4.46 -5.01 -1.29
CA LEU A 76 4.49 -4.59 0.13
C LEU A 76 5.05 -5.70 1.03
N GLN A 77 4.62 -6.96 0.83
CA GLN A 77 5.13 -8.12 1.55
C GLN A 77 6.62 -8.37 1.31
N SER A 78 7.11 -8.11 0.10
CA SER A 78 8.55 -8.24 -0.23
C SER A 78 9.43 -7.29 0.61
N GLN A 79 8.88 -6.13 0.99
CA GLN A 79 9.57 -5.18 1.87
C GLN A 79 9.43 -5.52 3.36
N LEU A 80 8.44 -6.36 3.70
CA LEU A 80 8.15 -6.81 5.05
C LEU A 80 9.07 -8.00 5.39
N VAL A 81 10.37 -7.73 5.51
CA VAL A 81 11.35 -8.70 6.00
C VAL A 81 11.20 -8.74 7.52
N VAL A 82 10.37 -9.65 8.01
CA VAL A 82 10.31 -10.00 9.43
C VAL A 82 11.52 -10.91 9.71
N PRO A 83 12.47 -10.52 10.58
CA PRO A 83 13.55 -11.41 11.02
C PRO A 83 13.03 -12.57 11.87
#